data_AF-A0A840PS44-F1
#
_entry.id   AF-A0A840PS44-F1
#
_cell.length_a   1.000
_cell.length_b   1.000
_cell.length_c   1.000
_cell.angle_alpha   90.00
_cell.angle_beta   90.00
_cell.angle_gamma   90.00
#
_symmetry.space_group_name_H-M   'P 1'
#
loop_
_entity.id
_entity.type
_entity.pdbx_description
1 polymer ?
#
loop_
_entity_poly.entity_id
_entity_poly.type
_entity_poly.pdbx_seq_one_letter_code
_entity_poly.pdbx_strand_id
1 'polypeptide(L)'
;MKIDLGYIGAIAARNREKRLFETTNVMAGKQVEVIKNGTAYQITFSDEFKQVQGLMRMTTEEFFSKDINVKNADPSDLFSYRPQDQWLIFSQYLHEAKYFDSLSDENVKDIESILQHITDGIDSIAKYTGINLFGIKKQQLQSYEAQLELASSTAALEYFSNKFLSGDVKAGFDQLIQEYVQHNTKKVMEYQSEEERFYAARAKIKWINAPRTSEQSQLLSMTNKLGKTIYTHEEIQSVIKNYEELYKQIKDEESLASTLLEIKEQLLSFVIKGISPMDADYQLSREFVSQHSEETFKRIENYWKLLLQGEQA
;
A
#
# COMPACT_ATOMS: atom_id res chain seq x y z
N MET A 1 -10.74 -10.87 -12.85
CA MET A 1 -9.29 -11.22 -12.91
C MET A 1 -9.01 -12.34 -11.90
N LYS A 2 -8.06 -13.24 -12.17
CA LYS A 2 -7.56 -14.20 -11.17
C LYS A 2 -6.22 -13.70 -10.64
N ILE A 3 -6.02 -13.68 -9.32
CA ILE A 3 -4.73 -13.27 -8.74
C ILE A 3 -3.61 -14.22 -9.20
N ASP A 4 -2.55 -13.65 -9.78
CA ASP A 4 -1.29 -14.34 -10.05
C ASP A 4 -0.31 -14.01 -8.93
N LEU A 5 0.01 -15.00 -8.08
CA LEU A 5 0.97 -14.84 -6.99
C LEU A 5 2.43 -14.72 -7.49
N GLY A 6 2.70 -15.16 -8.72
CA GLY A 6 4.00 -15.03 -9.39
C GLY A 6 4.24 -13.67 -10.04
N TYR A 7 3.19 -12.85 -10.16
CA TYR A 7 3.27 -11.47 -10.65
C TYR A 7 3.89 -10.56 -9.60
N ILE A 8 4.91 -9.81 -9.99
CA ILE A 8 5.67 -8.89 -9.12
C ILE A 8 5.88 -7.52 -9.77
N GLY A 9 5.04 -7.19 -10.76
CA GLY A 9 5.07 -5.94 -11.52
C GLY A 9 5.33 -6.13 -13.02
N ALA A 10 4.88 -5.15 -13.80
CA ALA A 10 4.90 -5.12 -15.25
C ALA A 10 6.32 -5.05 -15.81
N ILE A 11 7.23 -4.32 -15.17
CA ILE A 11 8.66 -4.29 -15.56
C ILE A 11 9.29 -5.67 -15.42
N ALA A 12 9.00 -6.38 -14.33
CA ALA A 12 9.51 -7.73 -14.13
C ALA A 12 8.94 -8.70 -15.17
N ALA A 13 7.66 -8.56 -15.52
CA ALA A 13 7.02 -9.34 -16.57
C ALA A 13 7.70 -9.11 -17.94
N ARG A 14 7.88 -7.85 -18.35
CA ARG A 14 8.61 -7.48 -19.58
C ARG A 14 10.02 -8.04 -19.63
N ASN A 15 10.76 -7.95 -18.53
CA ASN A 15 12.13 -8.48 -18.45
C ASN A 15 12.17 -10.01 -18.55
N ARG A 16 11.17 -10.72 -18.04
CA ARG A 16 11.05 -12.18 -18.23
C ARG A 16 10.82 -12.51 -19.69
N GLU A 17 9.95 -11.78 -20.38
CA GLU A 17 9.69 -11.95 -21.81
C GLU A 17 10.96 -11.68 -22.64
N LYS A 18 11.65 -10.55 -22.42
CA LYS A 18 12.92 -10.24 -23.11
C LYS A 18 13.97 -11.33 -22.93
N ARG A 19 14.12 -11.88 -21.71
CA ARG A 19 15.06 -12.99 -21.44
C ARG A 19 14.73 -14.30 -22.17
N LEU A 20 13.45 -14.55 -22.44
CA LEU A 20 13.03 -15.69 -23.27
C LEU A 20 13.45 -15.49 -24.74
N PHE A 21 13.54 -14.25 -25.22
CA PHE A 21 13.98 -13.93 -26.59
C PHE A 21 15.51 -13.80 -26.75
N GLU A 22 16.25 -13.40 -25.72
CA GLU A 22 17.70 -13.11 -25.83
C GLU A 22 18.65 -14.28 -25.51
N THR A 23 18.15 -15.43 -25.06
CA THR A 23 19.00 -16.56 -24.69
C THR A 23 19.36 -17.45 -25.88
N THR A 24 20.19 -16.95 -26.79
CA THR A 24 20.91 -17.82 -27.75
C THR A 24 22.05 -18.54 -27.01
N ASN A 25 21.97 -19.86 -26.93
CA ASN A 25 23.07 -20.67 -26.38
C ASN A 25 24.26 -20.61 -27.34
N VAL A 26 25.26 -19.76 -27.04
CA VAL A 26 26.50 -19.62 -27.83
C VAL A 26 27.33 -20.90 -27.96
N MET A 27 26.98 -21.96 -27.22
CA MET A 27 27.60 -23.28 -27.31
C MET A 27 26.75 -24.30 -28.07
N ALA A 28 25.49 -23.99 -28.40
CA ALA A 28 24.60 -24.81 -29.21
C ALA A 28 25.30 -25.26 -30.51
N GLY A 29 25.24 -26.56 -30.79
CA GLY A 29 25.87 -27.17 -31.97
C GLY A 29 27.39 -27.29 -31.93
N LYS A 30 28.09 -26.75 -30.92
CA LYS A 30 29.54 -26.98 -30.77
C LYS A 30 29.82 -28.39 -30.29
N GLN A 31 30.92 -28.97 -30.79
CA GLN A 31 31.37 -30.30 -30.43
C GLN A 31 32.62 -30.23 -29.57
N VAL A 32 32.69 -31.08 -28.55
CA VAL A 32 33.89 -31.29 -27.74
C VAL A 32 34.20 -32.77 -27.69
N GLU A 33 35.48 -33.08 -27.79
CA GLU A 33 35.99 -34.44 -27.66
C GLU A 33 36.36 -34.70 -26.20
N VAL A 34 35.81 -35.76 -25.63
CA VAL A 34 36.07 -36.17 -24.26
C VAL A 34 36.45 -37.64 -24.22
N ILE A 35 37.46 -37.96 -23.42
CA ILE A 35 37.94 -39.32 -23.25
C ILE A 35 37.34 -39.90 -21.99
N LYS A 36 36.62 -41.01 -22.11
CA LYS A 36 36.10 -41.78 -20.97
C LYS A 36 36.53 -43.24 -21.13
N ASN A 37 37.17 -43.79 -20.09
CA ASN A 37 37.72 -45.15 -20.10
C ASN A 37 38.65 -45.44 -21.30
N GLY A 38 39.50 -44.47 -21.66
CA GLY A 38 40.47 -44.62 -22.76
C GLY A 38 39.88 -44.60 -24.17
N THR A 39 38.57 -44.37 -24.31
CA THR A 39 37.91 -44.21 -25.61
C THR A 39 37.46 -42.76 -25.77
N ALA A 40 37.73 -42.16 -26.93
CA ALA A 40 37.31 -40.81 -27.25
C ALA A 40 35.86 -40.78 -27.74
N TYR A 41 35.09 -39.83 -27.22
CA TYR A 41 33.70 -39.58 -27.60
C TYR A 41 33.55 -38.13 -28.05
N GLN A 42 32.79 -37.94 -29.11
CA GLN A 42 32.33 -36.64 -29.57
C GLN A 42 30.99 -36.31 -28.91
N ILE A 43 30.93 -35.21 -28.17
CA ILE A 43 29.69 -34.72 -27.56
C ILE A 43 29.33 -33.39 -28.20
N THR A 44 28.10 -33.31 -28.72
CA THR A 44 27.51 -32.06 -29.21
C THR A 44 26.71 -31.40 -28.10
N PHE A 45 26.94 -30.11 -27.87
CA PHE A 45 26.08 -29.33 -26.99
C PHE A 45 24.70 -29.14 -27.66
N SER A 46 23.65 -29.59 -26.98
CA SER A 46 22.28 -29.39 -27.45
C SER A 46 21.87 -27.91 -27.37
N ASP A 47 20.99 -27.52 -28.27
CA ASP A 47 20.34 -26.20 -28.26
C ASP A 47 19.39 -26.07 -27.06
N GLU A 48 18.97 -27.21 -26.49
CA GLU A 48 18.17 -27.29 -25.27
C GLU A 48 18.95 -26.83 -24.04
N PHE A 49 18.65 -25.61 -23.61
CA PHE A 49 19.11 -25.10 -22.33
C PHE A 49 18.27 -25.72 -21.20
N LYS A 50 18.72 -26.85 -20.64
CA LYS A 50 18.22 -27.27 -19.32
C LYS A 50 18.80 -26.33 -18.29
N GLN A 51 18.06 -25.29 -17.91
CA GLN A 51 18.37 -24.51 -16.72
C GLN A 51 18.60 -25.50 -15.58
N VAL A 52 19.86 -25.62 -15.12
CA VAL A 52 20.20 -26.26 -13.86
C VAL A 52 19.73 -25.35 -12.70
N GLN A 53 18.49 -24.83 -12.79
CA GLN A 53 17.75 -24.22 -11.68
C GLN A 53 17.00 -25.29 -10.89
N GLY A 54 16.80 -26.50 -11.44
CA GLY A 54 16.13 -27.60 -10.75
C GLY A 54 16.81 -28.09 -9.46
N LEU A 55 18.05 -27.67 -9.18
CA LEU A 55 18.79 -28.05 -7.97
C LEU A 55 18.77 -26.98 -6.86
N MET A 56 18.25 -25.78 -7.13
CA MET A 56 17.92 -24.77 -6.13
C MET A 56 16.86 -23.83 -6.71
N ARG A 57 15.64 -23.80 -6.14
CA ARG A 57 14.78 -22.62 -5.91
C ARG A 57 13.30 -22.90 -6.14
N MET A 58 12.53 -22.66 -5.09
CA MET A 58 11.09 -22.46 -5.10
C MET A 58 10.70 -21.39 -6.13
N THR A 59 9.63 -21.59 -6.92
CA THR A 59 9.13 -20.54 -7.83
C THR A 59 8.61 -19.34 -7.03
N THR A 60 8.46 -18.17 -7.68
CA THR A 60 7.86 -16.98 -7.01
C THR A 60 6.46 -17.31 -6.49
N GLU A 61 5.65 -18.01 -7.28
CA GLU A 61 4.31 -18.47 -6.87
C GLU A 61 4.38 -19.43 -5.68
N GLU A 62 5.28 -20.43 -5.71
CA GLU A 62 5.46 -21.36 -4.59
C GLU A 62 5.95 -20.63 -3.33
N PHE A 63 6.75 -19.57 -3.46
CA PHE A 63 7.21 -18.75 -2.35
C PHE A 63 6.04 -17.98 -1.70
N PHE A 64 5.25 -17.27 -2.50
CA PHE A 64 4.07 -16.53 -2.01
C PHE A 64 2.95 -17.45 -1.52
N SER A 65 2.80 -18.66 -2.06
CA SER A 65 1.82 -19.64 -1.57
C SER A 65 2.04 -20.03 -0.10
N LYS A 66 3.26 -19.84 0.41
CA LYS A 66 3.61 -20.10 1.82
C LYS A 66 3.32 -18.92 2.74
N ASP A 67 3.03 -17.74 2.18
CA ASP A 67 2.72 -16.52 2.92
C ASP A 67 1.49 -16.71 3.81
N ILE A 68 1.53 -16.09 4.99
CA ILE A 68 0.43 -16.19 5.96
C ILE A 68 -0.81 -15.43 5.50
N ASN A 69 -0.67 -14.35 4.74
CA ASN A 69 -1.80 -13.62 4.18
C ASN A 69 -2.46 -14.45 3.08
N VAL A 70 -1.68 -15.05 2.17
CA VAL A 70 -2.20 -15.92 1.10
C VAL A 70 -2.96 -17.12 1.68
N LYS A 71 -2.44 -17.76 2.73
CA LYS A 71 -3.11 -18.89 3.39
C LYS A 71 -4.44 -18.53 4.06
N ASN A 72 -4.58 -17.27 4.49
CA ASN A 72 -5.76 -16.76 5.17
C ASN A 72 -6.62 -15.85 4.25
N ALA A 73 -6.29 -15.80 2.96
CA ALA A 73 -6.98 -14.96 1.99
C ALA A 73 -8.42 -15.45 1.83
N ASP A 74 -9.35 -14.52 1.69
CA ASP A 74 -10.72 -14.80 1.33
C ASP A 74 -10.78 -14.99 -0.19
N PRO A 75 -11.20 -16.17 -0.70
CA PRO A 75 -11.25 -16.42 -2.13
C PRO A 75 -12.16 -15.49 -2.93
N SER A 76 -13.09 -14.81 -2.27
CA SER A 76 -14.00 -13.83 -2.87
C SER A 76 -13.45 -12.39 -2.87
N ASP A 77 -12.26 -12.19 -2.30
CA ASP A 77 -11.67 -10.87 -2.07
C ASP A 77 -10.23 -10.83 -2.60
N LEU A 78 -10.06 -10.16 -3.76
CA LEU A 78 -8.77 -10.05 -4.45
C LEU A 78 -7.70 -9.40 -3.57
N PHE A 79 -8.06 -8.39 -2.78
CA PHE A 79 -7.15 -7.60 -1.95
C PHE A 79 -6.68 -8.35 -0.69
N SER A 80 -7.41 -9.40 -0.28
CA SER A 80 -7.00 -10.25 0.83
C SER A 80 -5.71 -11.05 0.57
N TYR A 81 -5.36 -11.31 -0.70
CA TYR A 81 -4.16 -12.06 -1.08
C TYR A 81 -2.86 -11.27 -0.93
N ARG A 82 -2.92 -9.94 -1.06
CA ARG A 82 -1.73 -9.06 -1.07
C ARG A 82 -1.94 -7.81 -0.20
N PRO A 83 -2.20 -7.96 1.10
CA PRO A 83 -2.57 -6.83 1.96
C PRO A 83 -1.45 -5.81 2.20
N GLN A 84 -0.21 -6.08 1.76
CA GLN A 84 0.93 -5.16 1.85
C GLN A 84 1.48 -4.65 0.51
N ASP A 85 0.91 -5.16 -0.57
CA ASP A 85 1.30 -4.84 -1.94
C ASP A 85 0.03 -4.74 -2.80
N GLN A 86 -0.99 -4.01 -2.33
CA GLN A 86 -2.29 -3.95 -3.00
C GLN A 86 -2.20 -3.32 -4.39
N TRP A 87 -1.21 -2.45 -4.61
CA TRP A 87 -0.87 -1.89 -5.92
C TRP A 87 -0.62 -2.97 -7.00
N LEU A 88 -0.15 -4.17 -6.63
CA LEU A 88 0.09 -5.25 -7.60
C LEU A 88 -1.19 -5.77 -8.22
N ILE A 89 -2.33 -5.63 -7.54
CA ILE A 89 -3.63 -6.06 -8.08
C ILE A 89 -4.03 -5.10 -9.20
N PHE A 90 -3.88 -3.79 -8.97
CA PHE A 90 -4.08 -2.78 -10.00
C PHE A 90 -3.08 -2.94 -11.17
N SER A 91 -1.80 -3.12 -10.87
CA SER A 91 -0.76 -3.31 -11.90
C SER A 91 -1.00 -4.59 -12.72
N GLN A 92 -1.36 -5.71 -12.08
CA GLN A 92 -1.69 -6.96 -12.78
C GLN A 92 -2.86 -6.76 -13.74
N TYR A 93 -3.92 -6.08 -13.30
CA TYR A 93 -5.07 -5.78 -14.15
C TYR A 93 -4.67 -4.96 -15.38
N LEU A 94 -3.87 -3.90 -15.21
CA LEU A 94 -3.38 -3.07 -16.31
C LEU A 94 -2.48 -3.87 -17.27
N HIS A 95 -1.65 -4.77 -16.76
CA HIS A 95 -0.81 -5.64 -17.56
C HIS A 95 -1.64 -6.63 -18.40
N GLU A 96 -2.62 -7.32 -17.79
CA GLU A 96 -3.52 -8.23 -18.50
C GLU A 96 -4.37 -7.51 -19.57
N ALA A 97 -4.74 -6.27 -19.30
CA ALA A 97 -5.43 -5.39 -20.23
C ALA A 97 -4.54 -4.82 -21.34
N LYS A 98 -3.24 -5.16 -21.37
CA LYS A 98 -2.24 -4.65 -22.33
C LYS A 98 -2.05 -3.14 -22.29
N TYR A 99 -2.47 -2.48 -21.22
CA TYR A 99 -2.32 -1.03 -21.06
C TYR A 99 -0.85 -0.61 -21.14
N PHE A 100 0.03 -1.43 -20.58
CA PHE A 100 1.45 -1.14 -20.59
C PHE A 100 2.10 -1.33 -21.97
N ASP A 101 1.57 -2.12 -22.91
CA ASP A 101 2.31 -2.57 -24.11
C ASP A 101 2.91 -1.43 -24.96
N SER A 102 2.24 -0.28 -25.03
CA SER A 102 2.69 0.89 -25.79
C SER A 102 3.60 1.85 -25.01
N LEU A 103 3.79 1.63 -23.71
CA LEU A 103 4.54 2.54 -22.83
C LEU A 103 6.03 2.20 -22.76
N SER A 104 6.87 3.21 -22.56
CA SER A 104 8.31 3.01 -22.30
C SER A 104 8.52 2.28 -20.96
N ASP A 105 9.69 1.67 -20.77
CA ASP A 105 10.05 1.06 -19.47
C ASP A 105 10.14 2.11 -18.33
N GLU A 106 10.30 3.39 -18.65
CA GLU A 106 10.28 4.50 -17.68
C GLU A 106 8.84 4.81 -17.28
N ASN A 107 7.95 5.03 -18.25
CA ASN A 107 6.54 5.32 -17.99
C ASN A 107 5.85 4.18 -17.22
N VAL A 108 6.19 2.92 -17.50
CA VAL A 108 5.66 1.78 -16.72
C VAL A 108 6.12 1.85 -15.28
N LYS A 109 7.40 2.16 -15.00
CA LYS A 109 7.89 2.32 -13.62
C LYS A 109 7.18 3.46 -12.91
N ASP A 110 6.96 4.57 -13.60
CA ASP A 110 6.29 5.74 -13.01
C ASP A 110 4.85 5.41 -12.62
N ILE A 111 4.11 4.70 -13.49
CA ILE A 111 2.75 4.26 -13.18
C ILE A 111 2.73 3.24 -12.03
N GLU A 112 3.62 2.25 -12.02
CA GLU A 112 3.70 1.29 -10.91
C GLU A 112 4.09 1.97 -9.59
N SER A 113 5.01 2.95 -9.64
CA SER A 113 5.41 3.76 -8.49
C SER A 113 4.25 4.59 -7.94
N ILE A 114 3.47 5.23 -8.81
CA ILE A 114 2.27 5.98 -8.42
C ILE A 114 1.28 5.06 -7.69
N LEU A 115 0.95 3.89 -8.26
CA LEU A 115 0.03 2.93 -7.64
C LEU A 115 0.55 2.43 -6.28
N GLN A 116 1.86 2.17 -6.19
CA GLN A 116 2.51 1.78 -4.95
C GLN A 116 2.36 2.87 -3.89
N HIS A 117 2.69 4.13 -4.23
CA HIS A 117 2.60 5.24 -3.30
C HIS A 117 1.16 5.53 -2.84
N ILE A 118 0.17 5.41 -3.74
CA ILE A 118 -1.25 5.60 -3.40
C ILE A 118 -1.74 4.57 -2.37
N THR A 119 -1.28 3.32 -2.47
CA THR A 119 -1.78 2.22 -1.59
C THR A 119 -0.93 2.02 -0.34
N ASP A 120 0.25 2.63 -0.26
CA ASP A 120 1.26 2.35 0.77
C ASP A 120 0.74 2.59 2.21
N GLY A 121 -0.04 3.65 2.41
CA GLY A 121 -0.65 3.96 3.70
C GLY A 121 -1.58 2.85 4.19
N ILE A 122 -2.51 2.39 3.36
CA ILE A 122 -3.42 1.30 3.71
C ILE A 122 -2.71 -0.04 3.81
N ASP A 123 -1.68 -0.27 3.02
CA ASP A 123 -0.88 -1.49 3.12
C ASP A 123 -0.15 -1.61 4.48
N SER A 124 0.14 -0.47 5.13
CA SER A 124 0.82 -0.45 6.43
C SER A 124 -0.03 -1.01 7.59
N ILE A 125 -1.35 -1.09 7.42
CA ILE A 125 -2.28 -1.60 8.45
C ILE A 125 -2.58 -3.09 8.31
N ALA A 126 -1.84 -3.79 7.44
CA ALA A 126 -1.96 -5.23 7.27
C ALA A 126 -1.74 -5.98 8.60
N LYS A 127 -2.68 -6.87 8.94
CA LYS A 127 -2.65 -7.64 10.19
C LYS A 127 -1.40 -8.50 10.35
N TYR A 128 -0.88 -9.06 9.26
CA TYR A 128 0.32 -9.87 9.26
C TYR A 128 1.37 -9.27 8.34
N THR A 129 2.60 -9.17 8.85
CA THR A 129 3.78 -8.67 8.13
C THR A 129 4.18 -9.53 6.93
N GLY A 130 3.76 -10.80 6.85
CA GLY A 130 3.91 -11.66 5.67
C GLY A 130 5.23 -11.50 4.90
N ILE A 131 5.16 -11.71 3.59
CA ILE A 131 6.18 -11.37 2.62
C ILE A 131 5.86 -9.97 2.09
N ASN A 132 6.81 -9.06 2.27
CA ASN A 132 6.81 -7.72 1.69
C ASN A 132 7.91 -7.69 0.63
N LEU A 133 7.54 -7.52 -0.64
CA LEU A 133 8.44 -7.67 -1.79
C LEU A 133 9.69 -6.78 -1.74
N PHE A 134 9.60 -5.63 -1.07
CA PHE A 134 10.69 -4.66 -1.00
C PHE A 134 11.23 -4.48 0.42
N GLY A 135 10.71 -5.23 1.39
CA GLY A 135 11.15 -5.18 2.79
C GLY A 135 11.00 -3.80 3.43
N ILE A 136 10.15 -2.93 2.87
CA ILE A 136 9.97 -1.56 3.34
C ILE A 136 9.18 -1.62 4.63
N LYS A 137 9.82 -1.24 5.76
CA LYS A 137 9.12 -1.07 7.02
C LYS A 137 8.18 0.12 6.91
N LYS A 138 6.88 -0.14 6.91
CA LYS A 138 5.86 0.89 6.93
C LYS A 138 5.61 1.32 8.38
N GLN A 139 5.50 2.63 8.61
CA GLN A 139 5.13 3.15 9.93
C GLN A 139 3.70 2.72 10.26
N GLN A 140 3.46 2.26 11.48
CA GLN A 140 2.11 1.91 11.92
C GLN A 140 1.28 3.19 12.04
N LEU A 141 0.15 3.21 11.35
CA LEU A 141 -0.81 4.32 11.41
C LEU A 141 -1.66 4.26 12.67
N GLN A 142 -2.13 5.41 13.12
CA GLN A 142 -3.28 5.53 14.01
C GLN A 142 -4.59 5.27 13.23
N SER A 143 -5.68 5.00 13.95
CA SER A 143 -6.98 4.74 13.34
C SER A 143 -7.46 5.89 12.44
N TYR A 144 -7.24 7.13 12.88
CA TYR A 144 -7.64 8.32 12.14
C TYR A 144 -6.77 8.59 10.91
N GLU A 145 -5.51 8.13 10.92
CA GLU A 145 -4.62 8.21 9.75
C GLU A 145 -5.01 7.16 8.72
N ALA A 146 -5.38 5.96 9.15
CA ALA A 146 -5.90 4.92 8.25
C ALA A 146 -7.22 5.37 7.57
N GLN A 147 -8.06 6.14 8.26
CA GLN A 147 -9.27 6.74 7.71
C GLN A 147 -8.95 7.79 6.63
N LEU A 148 -7.95 8.64 6.87
CA LEU A 148 -7.45 9.61 5.89
C LEU A 148 -6.87 8.92 4.65
N GLU A 149 -6.03 7.91 4.85
CA GLU A 149 -5.40 7.15 3.78
C GLU A 149 -6.44 6.42 2.93
N LEU A 150 -7.51 5.88 3.52
CA LEU A 150 -8.57 5.24 2.75
C LEU A 150 -9.28 6.25 1.86
N ALA A 151 -9.68 7.38 2.44
CA ALA A 151 -10.37 8.43 1.70
C ALA A 151 -9.50 8.97 0.56
N SER A 152 -8.23 9.26 0.86
CA SER A 152 -7.34 9.85 -0.12
C SER A 152 -6.90 8.87 -1.21
N SER A 153 -6.59 7.62 -0.85
CA SER A 153 -6.20 6.61 -1.84
C SER A 153 -7.34 6.29 -2.79
N THR A 154 -8.58 6.24 -2.29
CA THR A 154 -9.79 6.09 -3.10
C THR A 154 -9.92 7.22 -4.13
N ALA A 155 -9.89 8.48 -3.67
CA ALA A 155 -9.96 9.63 -4.56
C ALA A 155 -8.78 9.71 -5.55
N ALA A 156 -7.58 9.32 -5.11
CA ALA A 156 -6.39 9.29 -5.93
C ALA A 156 -6.46 8.21 -7.03
N LEU A 157 -6.98 7.02 -6.72
CA LEU A 157 -7.22 5.96 -7.71
C LEU A 157 -8.32 6.35 -8.71
N GLU A 158 -9.39 7.00 -8.25
CA GLU A 158 -10.43 7.54 -9.13
C GLU A 158 -9.86 8.61 -10.07
N TYR A 159 -9.03 9.52 -9.55
CA TYR A 159 -8.31 10.52 -10.35
C TYR A 159 -7.38 9.84 -11.37
N PHE A 160 -6.60 8.84 -10.94
CA PHE A 160 -5.75 8.04 -11.82
C PHE A 160 -6.56 7.41 -12.97
N SER A 161 -7.66 6.75 -12.65
CA SER A 161 -8.55 6.12 -13.62
C SER A 161 -9.07 7.14 -14.65
N ASN A 162 -9.51 8.30 -14.19
CA ASN A 162 -10.03 9.36 -15.05
C ASN A 162 -8.95 10.02 -15.92
N LYS A 163 -7.71 10.10 -15.43
CA LYS A 163 -6.60 10.77 -16.12
C LYS A 163 -5.91 9.87 -17.13
N PHE A 164 -5.68 8.59 -16.79
CA PHE A 164 -4.78 7.71 -17.54
C PHE A 164 -5.48 6.59 -18.31
N LEU A 165 -6.76 6.30 -18.01
CA LEU A 165 -7.47 5.16 -18.58
C LEU A 165 -8.69 5.59 -19.39
N SER A 166 -9.07 4.76 -20.36
CA SER A 166 -10.30 4.95 -21.16
C SER A 166 -10.92 3.61 -21.54
N GLY A 167 -12.16 3.66 -22.05
CA GLY A 167 -12.88 2.49 -22.55
C GLY A 167 -13.07 1.38 -21.50
N ASP A 168 -13.00 0.13 -21.94
CA ASP A 168 -13.22 -1.05 -21.10
C ASP A 168 -12.16 -1.20 -20.00
N VAL A 169 -10.92 -0.78 -20.27
CA VAL A 169 -9.83 -0.80 -19.27
C VAL A 169 -10.20 0.07 -18.08
N LYS A 170 -10.71 1.28 -18.34
CA LYS A 170 -11.18 2.18 -17.28
C LYS A 170 -12.34 1.56 -16.49
N ALA A 171 -13.34 1.02 -17.17
CA ALA A 171 -14.52 0.45 -16.51
C ALA A 171 -14.17 -0.69 -15.53
N GLY A 172 -13.29 -1.60 -15.94
CA GLY A 172 -12.83 -2.66 -15.03
C GLY A 172 -11.88 -2.16 -13.93
N PHE A 173 -11.10 -1.10 -14.18
CA PHE A 173 -10.30 -0.45 -13.13
C PHE A 173 -11.19 0.23 -12.10
N ASP A 174 -12.24 0.93 -12.52
CA ASP A 174 -13.23 1.55 -11.63
C ASP A 174 -13.92 0.51 -10.75
N GLN A 175 -14.26 -0.66 -11.31
CA GLN A 175 -14.77 -1.78 -10.52
C GLN A 175 -13.74 -2.26 -9.48
N LEU A 176 -12.47 -2.34 -9.86
CA LEU A 176 -11.40 -2.76 -8.95
C LEU A 176 -11.18 -1.77 -7.81
N ILE A 177 -11.40 -0.46 -8.04
CA ILE A 177 -11.44 0.55 -6.97
C ILE A 177 -12.58 0.25 -6.00
N GLN A 178 -13.77 -0.11 -6.46
CA GLN A 178 -14.88 -0.44 -5.56
C GLN A 178 -14.57 -1.66 -4.68
N GLU A 179 -13.93 -2.69 -5.25
CA GLU A 179 -13.48 -3.87 -4.50
C GLU A 179 -12.40 -3.51 -3.47
N TYR A 180 -11.46 -2.62 -3.83
CA TYR A 180 -10.45 -2.06 -2.92
C TYR A 180 -11.09 -1.32 -1.74
N VAL A 181 -12.04 -0.42 -2.03
CA VAL A 181 -12.75 0.36 -1.00
C VAL A 181 -13.52 -0.55 -0.08
N GLN A 182 -14.26 -1.53 -0.63
CA GLN A 182 -15.02 -2.48 0.16
C GLN A 182 -14.13 -3.28 1.11
N HIS A 183 -13.00 -3.80 0.59
CA HIS A 183 -12.03 -4.54 1.37
C HIS A 183 -11.46 -3.71 2.52
N ASN A 184 -10.97 -2.51 2.21
CA ASN A 184 -10.23 -1.69 3.16
C ASN A 184 -11.14 -0.94 4.14
N THR A 185 -12.37 -0.59 3.75
CA THR A 185 -13.37 -0.04 4.69
C THR A 185 -13.56 -0.99 5.86
N LYS A 186 -13.76 -2.29 5.61
CA LYS A 186 -13.94 -3.28 6.68
C LYS A 186 -12.76 -3.30 7.65
N LYS A 187 -11.53 -3.18 7.13
CA LYS A 187 -10.31 -3.13 7.95
C LYS A 187 -10.22 -1.84 8.76
N VAL A 188 -10.37 -0.69 8.11
CA VAL A 188 -10.21 0.64 8.70
C VAL A 188 -11.24 0.90 9.81
N MET A 189 -12.48 0.43 9.65
CA MET A 189 -13.54 0.60 10.64
C MET A 189 -13.23 -0.06 11.99
N GLU A 190 -12.47 -1.17 11.98
CA GLU A 190 -12.12 -1.92 13.18
C GLU A 190 -10.66 -1.70 13.62
N TYR A 191 -9.91 -0.88 12.88
CA TYR A 191 -8.48 -0.71 13.07
C TYR A 191 -8.18 0.21 14.27
N GLN A 192 -7.20 -0.20 15.06
CA GLN A 192 -6.60 0.59 16.14
C GLN A 192 -5.14 0.20 16.25
N SER A 193 -4.26 1.20 16.33
CA SER A 193 -2.83 1.01 16.55
C SER A 193 -2.56 0.37 17.92
N GLU A 194 -1.35 -0.15 18.11
CA GLU A 194 -0.94 -0.65 19.42
C GLU A 194 -0.93 0.47 20.47
N GLU A 195 -0.58 1.68 20.05
CA GLU A 195 -0.55 2.87 20.90
C GLU A 195 -1.95 3.31 21.34
N GLU A 196 -2.92 3.36 20.42
CA GLU A 196 -4.33 3.66 20.73
C GLU A 196 -4.91 2.65 21.71
N ARG A 197 -4.64 1.36 21.48
CA ARG A 197 -5.05 0.28 22.41
C ARG A 197 -4.41 0.47 23.78
N PHE A 198 -3.13 0.83 23.83
CA PHE A 198 -2.44 1.11 25.08
C PHE A 198 -3.04 2.31 25.82
N TYR A 199 -3.30 3.42 25.13
CA TYR A 199 -3.95 4.59 25.73
C TYR A 199 -5.35 4.27 26.25
N ALA A 200 -6.16 3.56 25.47
CA ALA A 200 -7.51 3.15 25.87
C ALA A 200 -7.51 2.19 27.08
N ALA A 201 -6.55 1.26 27.13
CA ALA A 201 -6.40 0.35 28.26
C ALA A 201 -5.90 1.09 29.51
N ARG A 202 -4.86 1.91 29.37
CA ARG A 202 -4.24 2.67 30.46
C ARG A 202 -5.23 3.67 31.07
N ALA A 203 -6.07 4.30 30.27
CA ALA A 203 -7.06 5.27 30.75
C ALA A 203 -8.13 4.67 31.70
N LYS A 204 -8.25 3.33 31.77
CA LYS A 204 -9.16 2.60 32.66
C LYS A 204 -8.53 2.21 34.00
N ILE A 205 -7.21 2.34 34.14
CA ILE A 205 -6.47 1.93 35.35
C ILE A 205 -6.58 3.03 36.41
N LYS A 206 -6.89 2.65 37.66
CA LYS A 206 -6.80 3.55 38.81
C LYS A 206 -5.33 3.74 39.19
N TRP A 207 -4.89 5.00 39.22
CA TRP A 207 -3.48 5.37 39.40
C TRP A 207 -2.86 4.84 40.69
N ILE A 208 -1.65 4.30 40.57
CA ILE A 208 -0.69 4.19 41.68
C ILE A 208 0.15 5.48 41.65
N ASN A 209 0.34 6.13 42.79
CA ASN A 209 1.10 7.37 42.90
C ASN A 209 2.60 7.13 42.61
N ALA A 210 2.95 7.16 41.33
CA ALA A 210 4.34 7.21 40.87
C ALA A 210 4.79 8.69 40.73
N PRO A 211 5.98 9.06 41.24
CA PRO A 211 6.57 10.37 40.98
C PRO A 211 6.70 10.61 39.47
N ARG A 212 6.30 11.79 39.00
CA ARG A 212 6.31 12.18 37.59
C ARG A 212 6.76 13.63 37.45
N THR A 213 7.43 13.95 36.35
CA THR A 213 7.68 15.34 35.97
C THR A 213 6.38 16.01 35.51
N SER A 214 6.39 17.35 35.38
CA SER A 214 5.25 18.10 34.84
C SER A 214 4.90 17.64 33.43
N GLU A 215 5.91 17.50 32.56
CA GLU A 215 5.76 17.05 31.18
C GLU A 215 5.16 15.65 31.08
N GLN A 216 5.67 14.71 31.87
CA GLN A 216 5.12 13.35 31.94
C GLN A 216 3.66 13.37 32.42
N SER A 217 3.31 14.28 33.33
CA SER A 217 1.94 14.39 33.84
C SER A 217 0.98 14.97 32.78
N GLN A 218 1.42 15.96 32.01
CA GLN A 218 0.66 16.55 30.90
C GLN A 218 0.44 15.55 29.76
N LEU A 219 1.52 14.95 29.26
CA LEU A 219 1.45 13.92 28.21
C LEU A 219 0.50 12.80 28.61
N LEU A 220 0.59 12.35 29.86
CA LEU A 220 -0.27 11.31 30.39
C LEU A 220 -1.73 11.75 30.49
N SER A 221 -2.01 12.96 31.00
CA SER A 221 -3.37 13.50 31.07
C SER A 221 -4.02 13.53 29.68
N MET A 222 -3.33 14.15 28.74
CA MET A 222 -3.74 14.31 27.35
C MET A 222 -4.01 12.96 26.66
N THR A 223 -3.03 12.06 26.64
CA THR A 223 -3.17 10.76 25.96
C THR A 223 -4.22 9.85 26.60
N ASN A 224 -4.50 9.99 27.91
CA ASN A 224 -5.63 9.29 28.52
C ASN A 224 -7.00 9.88 28.15
N LYS A 225 -7.09 11.19 27.89
CA LYS A 225 -8.32 11.79 27.37
C LYS A 225 -8.57 11.32 25.94
N LEU A 226 -7.54 11.33 25.10
CA LEU A 226 -7.61 10.74 23.75
C LEU A 226 -8.05 9.28 23.79
N GLY A 227 -7.43 8.45 24.66
CA GLY A 227 -7.81 7.04 24.81
C GLY A 227 -9.21 6.78 25.40
N LYS A 228 -9.89 7.80 25.95
CA LYS A 228 -11.29 7.71 26.41
C LYS A 228 -12.29 8.11 25.34
N THR A 229 -11.85 8.79 24.28
CA THR A 229 -12.73 9.19 23.19
C THR A 229 -13.25 7.94 22.48
N ILE A 230 -14.57 7.87 22.30
CA ILE A 230 -15.25 6.79 21.58
C ILE A 230 -15.76 7.37 20.26
N TYR A 231 -15.52 6.63 19.18
CA TYR A 231 -16.04 6.94 17.85
C TYR A 231 -17.04 5.85 17.46
N THR A 232 -18.24 6.26 17.06
CA THR A 232 -19.22 5.33 16.49
C THR A 232 -18.88 5.01 15.04
N HIS A 233 -19.47 3.94 14.51
CA HIS A 233 -19.24 3.58 13.12
C HIS A 233 -19.76 4.67 12.17
N GLU A 234 -20.89 5.29 12.51
CA GLU A 234 -21.49 6.37 11.72
C GLU A 234 -20.60 7.61 11.68
N GLU A 235 -19.95 7.95 12.80
CA GLU A 235 -19.01 9.07 12.86
C GLU A 235 -17.77 8.82 12.00
N ILE A 236 -17.22 7.61 12.04
CA ILE A 236 -16.07 7.22 11.20
C ILE A 236 -16.46 7.23 9.71
N GLN A 237 -17.60 6.64 9.35
CA GLN A 237 -18.09 6.66 7.97
C GLN A 237 -18.32 8.09 7.47
N SER A 238 -18.92 8.94 8.31
CA SER A 238 -19.16 10.34 7.96
C SER A 238 -17.85 11.08 7.73
N VAL A 239 -16.83 10.89 8.58
CA VAL A 239 -15.56 11.62 8.43
C VAL A 239 -14.78 11.16 7.20
N ILE A 240 -14.76 9.85 6.92
CA ILE A 240 -14.13 9.29 5.71
C ILE A 240 -14.79 9.89 4.46
N LYS A 241 -16.13 9.91 4.42
CA LYS A 241 -16.86 10.48 3.29
C LYS A 241 -16.56 11.97 3.09
N ASN A 242 -16.49 12.75 4.17
CA ASN A 242 -16.14 14.17 4.08
C ASN A 242 -14.72 14.35 3.53
N TYR A 243 -13.76 13.54 3.96
CA TYR A 243 -12.40 13.55 3.41
C TYR A 243 -12.41 13.21 1.91
N GLU A 244 -13.12 12.17 1.49
CA GLU A 244 -13.24 11.80 0.08
C GLU A 244 -13.81 12.95 -0.76
N GLU A 245 -14.87 13.60 -0.29
CA GLU A 245 -15.48 14.76 -0.96
C GLU A 245 -14.52 15.94 -1.10
N LEU A 246 -13.63 16.15 -0.11
CA LEU A 246 -12.58 17.16 -0.18
C LEU A 246 -11.47 16.77 -1.16
N TYR A 247 -10.94 15.53 -1.08
CA TYR A 247 -9.90 15.06 -2.00
C TYR A 247 -10.37 15.10 -3.47
N LYS A 248 -11.65 14.85 -3.74
CA LYS A 248 -12.25 14.97 -5.09
C LYS A 248 -12.21 16.38 -5.68
N GLN A 249 -11.98 17.41 -4.87
CA GLN A 249 -11.89 18.80 -5.32
C GLN A 249 -10.49 19.17 -5.82
N ILE A 250 -9.48 18.31 -5.61
CA ILE A 250 -8.11 18.54 -6.05
C ILE A 250 -8.04 18.47 -7.57
N LYS A 251 -7.52 19.53 -8.18
CA LYS A 251 -7.35 19.66 -9.63
C LYS A 251 -5.91 20.01 -10.03
N ASP A 252 -5.18 20.63 -9.11
CA ASP A 252 -3.85 21.21 -9.29
C ASP A 252 -3.13 21.33 -7.93
N GLU A 253 -1.89 21.81 -7.92
CA GLU A 253 -1.08 21.90 -6.70
C GLU A 253 -1.62 22.95 -5.70
N GLU A 254 -2.29 24.01 -6.17
CA GLU A 254 -2.87 25.04 -5.31
C GLU A 254 -4.10 24.52 -4.55
N SER A 255 -4.99 23.84 -5.27
CA SER A 255 -6.14 23.13 -4.68
C SER A 255 -5.69 21.98 -3.77
N LEU A 256 -4.58 21.30 -4.06
CA LEU A 256 -4.00 20.30 -3.15
C LEU A 256 -3.63 20.92 -1.80
N ALA A 257 -2.83 22.00 -1.79
CA ALA A 257 -2.36 22.62 -0.56
C ALA A 257 -3.51 23.12 0.33
N SER A 258 -4.50 23.78 -0.27
CA SER A 258 -5.68 24.28 0.43
C SER A 258 -6.58 23.14 0.96
N THR A 259 -6.79 22.09 0.16
CA THR A 259 -7.55 20.90 0.57
C THR A 259 -6.91 20.20 1.76
N LEU A 260 -5.58 20.00 1.74
CA LEU A 260 -4.88 19.36 2.85
C LEU A 260 -4.96 20.16 4.16
N LEU A 261 -4.98 21.50 4.07
CA LEU A 261 -5.16 22.35 5.24
C LEU A 261 -6.56 22.19 5.85
N GLU A 262 -7.60 22.14 5.02
CA GLU A 262 -8.98 21.92 5.48
C GLU A 262 -9.15 20.52 6.10
N ILE A 263 -8.60 19.48 5.44
CA ILE A 263 -8.63 18.11 5.95
C ILE A 263 -7.90 18.00 7.28
N LYS A 264 -6.76 18.68 7.44
CA LYS A 264 -6.03 18.72 8.71
C LYS A 264 -6.88 19.30 9.83
N GLU A 265 -7.61 20.39 9.58
CA GLU A 265 -8.51 20.97 10.58
C GLU A 265 -9.69 20.04 10.92
N GLN A 266 -10.25 19.35 9.93
CA GLN A 266 -11.29 18.34 10.16
C GLN A 266 -10.76 17.16 10.98
N LEU A 267 -9.55 16.65 10.67
CA LEU A 267 -8.87 15.61 11.44
C LEU A 267 -8.69 16.02 12.91
N LEU A 268 -8.10 17.19 13.15
CA LEU A 268 -7.84 17.66 14.51
C LEU A 268 -9.14 17.77 15.29
N SER A 269 -10.18 18.34 14.69
CA SER A 269 -11.51 18.48 15.31
C SER A 269 -12.15 17.13 15.62
N PHE A 270 -12.04 16.16 14.70
CA PHE A 270 -12.56 14.81 14.88
C PHE A 270 -11.83 14.07 16.01
N VAL A 271 -10.50 14.03 15.98
CA VAL A 271 -9.69 13.26 16.93
C VAL A 271 -9.84 13.80 18.36
N ILE A 272 -9.84 15.13 18.55
CA ILE A 272 -9.90 15.71 19.90
C ILE A 272 -11.32 15.94 20.42
N LYS A 273 -12.38 15.52 19.70
CA LYS A 273 -13.77 15.85 20.05
C LYS A 273 -14.18 15.54 21.50
N GLY A 274 -13.51 14.58 22.15
CA GLY A 274 -13.73 14.21 23.54
C GLY A 274 -13.12 15.18 24.57
N ILE A 275 -12.43 16.23 24.11
CA ILE A 275 -11.69 17.19 24.92
C ILE A 275 -12.31 18.58 24.72
N SER A 276 -12.80 19.18 25.81
CA SER A 276 -13.42 20.51 25.77
C SER A 276 -12.40 21.58 25.33
N PRO A 277 -12.78 22.58 24.52
CA PRO A 277 -11.93 23.73 24.21
C PRO A 277 -11.45 24.53 25.43
N MET A 278 -12.14 24.41 26.57
CA MET A 278 -11.76 25.05 27.83
C MET A 278 -10.82 24.17 28.69
N ASP A 279 -10.55 22.95 28.26
CA ASP A 279 -9.65 22.03 28.94
C ASP A 279 -8.19 22.43 28.71
N ALA A 280 -7.36 22.38 29.75
CA ALA A 280 -5.94 22.71 29.68
C ALA A 280 -5.16 21.82 28.67
N ASP A 281 -5.63 20.61 28.41
CA ASP A 281 -5.01 19.68 27.47
C ASP A 281 -5.47 19.90 26.01
N TYR A 282 -6.40 20.81 25.72
CA TYR A 282 -6.99 20.96 24.38
C TYR A 282 -5.94 21.33 23.32
N GLN A 283 -5.17 22.40 23.54
CA GLN A 283 -4.14 22.83 22.59
C GLN A 283 -2.99 21.82 22.48
N LEU A 284 -2.58 21.24 23.61
CA LEU A 284 -1.58 20.17 23.63
C LEU A 284 -2.04 18.96 22.80
N SER A 285 -3.32 18.59 22.89
CA SER A 285 -3.90 17.50 22.10
C SER A 285 -3.87 17.81 20.60
N ARG A 286 -4.20 19.05 20.21
CA ARG A 286 -4.14 19.50 18.81
C ARG A 286 -2.72 19.41 18.26
N GLU A 287 -1.75 19.93 19.00
CA GLU A 287 -0.34 19.90 18.60
C GLU A 287 0.18 18.47 18.50
N PHE A 288 -0.14 17.63 19.49
CA PHE A 288 0.24 16.22 19.51
C PHE A 288 -0.29 15.47 18.28
N VAL A 289 -1.60 15.57 17.99
CA VAL A 289 -2.21 14.90 16.83
C VAL A 289 -1.65 15.46 15.51
N SER A 290 -1.43 16.78 15.43
CA SER A 290 -0.83 17.41 14.25
C SER A 290 0.59 16.89 13.98
N GLN A 291 1.42 16.74 15.02
CA GLN A 291 2.78 16.21 14.86
C GLN A 291 2.76 14.72 14.50
N HIS A 292 1.91 13.92 15.14
CA HIS A 292 1.83 12.49 14.86
C HIS A 292 1.33 12.19 13.44
N SER A 293 0.47 13.04 12.89
CA SER A 293 -0.07 12.89 11.53
C SER A 293 0.80 13.49 10.42
N GLU A 294 1.91 14.15 10.75
CA GLU A 294 2.71 14.90 9.78
C GLU A 294 3.24 14.03 8.64
N GLU A 295 3.78 12.85 8.95
CA GLU A 295 4.30 11.92 7.94
C GLU A 295 3.19 11.35 7.06
N THR A 296 1.98 11.18 7.60
CA THR A 296 0.80 10.79 6.81
C THR A 296 0.41 11.88 5.83
N PHE A 297 0.34 13.15 6.26
CA PHE A 297 0.07 14.26 5.33
C PHE A 297 1.16 14.41 4.27
N LYS A 298 2.45 14.26 4.62
CA LYS A 298 3.55 14.28 3.65
C LYS A 298 3.42 13.17 2.61
N ARG A 299 3.10 11.95 3.04
CA ARG A 299 2.90 10.81 2.12
C ARG A 299 1.74 11.09 1.16
N ILE A 300 0.61 11.56 1.69
CA ILE A 300 -0.56 11.95 0.91
C ILE A 300 -0.22 13.04 -0.11
N GLU A 301 0.41 14.12 0.35
CA GLU A 301 0.84 15.21 -0.51
C GLU A 301 1.77 14.74 -1.63
N ASN A 302 2.73 13.86 -1.31
CA ASN A 302 3.71 13.37 -2.27
C ASN A 302 3.08 12.60 -3.42
N TYR A 303 2.19 11.64 -3.15
CA TYR A 303 1.58 10.89 -4.26
C TYR A 303 0.57 11.71 -5.05
N TRP A 304 -0.10 12.68 -4.43
CA TRP A 304 -0.93 13.63 -5.17
C TRP A 304 -0.09 14.50 -6.09
N LYS A 305 1.09 14.97 -5.66
CA LYS A 305 2.02 15.68 -6.55
C LYS A 305 2.44 14.82 -7.72
N LEU A 306 2.79 13.55 -7.49
CA LEU A 306 3.11 12.61 -8.58
C LEU A 306 1.95 12.46 -9.57
N LEU A 307 0.71 12.32 -9.07
CA LEU A 307 -0.49 12.21 -9.90
C LEU A 307 -0.77 13.48 -10.72
N LEU A 308 -0.59 14.65 -10.12
CA LEU A 308 -0.83 15.94 -10.78
C LEU A 308 0.23 16.23 -11.83
N GLN A 309 1.50 15.92 -11.54
CA GLN A 309 2.64 16.13 -12.43
C GLN A 309 2.76 15.09 -13.54
N GLY A 310 2.21 13.89 -13.37
CA GLY A 310 2.26 12.84 -14.39
C GLY A 310 1.75 13.35 -15.73
N GLU A 311 2.61 13.39 -16.74
CA GLU A 311 2.26 13.78 -18.11
C GLU A 311 1.22 12.80 -18.68
N GLN A 312 0.36 13.29 -19.60
CA GLN A 312 -0.47 12.39 -20.39
C GLN A 312 0.46 11.52 -21.25
N ALA A 313 0.44 10.21 -21.00
CA ALA A 313 1.10 9.22 -21.85
C ALA A 313 0.37 9.06 -23.19
#